data_AF-S4XLP9-F1
#
_entry.id   AF-S4XLP9-F1
#
_cell.length_a   1.000
_cell.length_b   1.000
_cell.length_c   1.000
_cell.angle_alpha   90.00
_cell.angle_beta   90.00
_cell.angle_gamma   90.00
#
_symmetry.space_group_name_H-M   'P 1'
#
loop_
_entity.id
_entity.type
_entity.pdbx_description
1 polymer ?
#
loop_
_entity_poly.entity_id
_entity_poly.type
_entity_poly.pdbx_seq_one_letter_code
_entity_poly.pdbx_strand_id
1 'polypeptide(L)' 'MQQEIPQEPQADVPFMLETALRAEGAEYDSTDPWQPKVIVDGRLITGQNPASGGPLAREIVAALRKGH' A
#
# COMPACT_ATOMS: atom_id res chain seq x y z
N MET A 1 -21.49 -4.29 6.68
CA MET A 1 -20.61 -4.10 7.85
C MET A 1 -19.29 -3.56 7.33
N GLN A 2 -19.03 -2.26 7.50
CA GLN A 2 -17.68 -1.73 7.24
C GLN A 2 -16.80 -2.26 8.38
N GLN A 3 -15.79 -3.06 8.05
CA GLN A 3 -14.87 -3.56 9.06
C GLN A 3 -13.98 -2.39 9.51
N GLU A 4 -13.94 -2.13 10.82
CA GLU A 4 -13.01 -1.17 11.41
C GLU A 4 -11.57 -1.67 11.24
N ILE A 5 -10.65 -0.76 10.92
CA ILE A 5 -9.22 -1.09 10.88
C ILE A 5 -8.71 -1.17 12.33
N PRO A 6 -8.13 -2.31 12.73
CA PRO A 6 -7.48 -2.48 14.02
C PRO A 6 -6.44 -1.38 14.28
N GLN A 7 -6.45 -0.79 15.47
CA GLN A 7 -5.48 0.25 15.87
C GLN A 7 -4.23 -0.36 16.54
N GLU A 8 -4.26 -1.65 16.84
CA GLU A 8 -3.21 -2.37 17.54
C GLU A 8 -2.85 -3.67 16.80
N PRO A 9 -1.60 -4.16 16.95
CA PRO A 9 -1.20 -5.47 16.46
C PRO A 9 -2.12 -6.59 16.99
N GLN A 10 -2.34 -7.60 16.16
CA GLN A 10 -3.12 -8.78 16.51
C GLN A 10 -2.22 -10.02 16.54
N ALA A 11 -2.71 -11.12 17.12
CA ALA A 11 -1.95 -12.37 17.21
C ALA A 11 -1.36 -12.83 15.86
N ASP A 12 -2.13 -12.70 14.78
CA ASP A 12 -1.70 -13.11 13.42
C ASP A 12 -0.99 -11.98 12.64
N VAL A 13 -0.99 -10.74 13.16
CA VAL A 13 -0.41 -9.56 12.51
C VAL A 13 0.44 -8.80 13.54
N PRO A 14 1.74 -9.10 13.66
CA PRO A 14 2.56 -8.76 14.82
C PRO A 14 2.99 -7.28 14.92
N PHE A 15 2.67 -6.45 13.92
CA PHE A 15 3.01 -5.03 13.94
C PHE A 15 2.02 -4.21 13.10
N MET A 16 1.98 -2.91 13.37
CA MET A 16 1.27 -1.93 12.55
C MET A 16 2.16 -1.49 11.38
N LEU A 17 1.72 -1.76 10.16
CA LEU A 17 2.51 -1.50 8.95
C LEU A 17 2.89 -0.01 8.81
N GLU A 18 1.95 0.92 9.05
CA GLU A 18 2.24 2.36 9.00
C GLU A 18 3.35 2.75 9.97
N THR A 19 3.25 2.30 11.23
CA THR A 19 4.24 2.60 12.27
C THR A 19 5.62 2.05 11.89
N ALA A 20 5.68 0.81 11.42
CA ALA A 20 6.93 0.19 10.98
C ALA A 20 7.56 0.93 9.78
N LEU A 21 6.77 1.29 8.76
CA LEU A 21 7.25 2.05 7.61
C LEU A 21 7.78 3.42 8.00
N ARG A 22 7.05 4.17 8.84
CA ARG A 22 7.50 5.48 9.33
C ARG A 22 8.78 5.39 10.18
N ALA A 23 8.93 4.33 10.98
CA ALA A 23 10.14 4.10 11.79
C ALA A 23 11.39 3.87 10.93
N GLU A 24 11.23 3.22 9.76
CA GLU A 24 12.28 3.04 8.75
C GLU A 24 12.48 4.28 7.86
N GLY A 25 11.78 5.39 8.15
CA GLY A 25 11.94 6.67 7.44
C GLY A 25 11.09 6.82 6.18
N ALA A 26 10.11 5.95 5.93
CA ALA A 26 9.22 6.09 4.79
C ALA A 26 8.16 7.18 5.00
N GLU A 27 7.84 7.89 3.92
CA GLU A 27 6.66 8.75 3.85
C GLU A 27 5.41 7.89 3.60
N TYR A 28 4.62 7.65 4.65
CA TYR A 28 3.39 6.87 4.54
C TYR A 28 2.18 7.74 4.17
N ASP A 29 1.42 7.28 3.18
CA ASP A 29 0.22 7.92 2.65
C ASP A 29 -0.83 6.86 2.29
N SER A 30 -2.09 7.06 2.72
CA SER A 30 -3.19 6.08 2.60
C SER A 30 -4.52 6.75 2.24
N THR A 31 -5.51 5.94 1.85
CA THR A 31 -6.90 6.34 1.65
C THR A 31 -7.81 5.50 2.55
N ASP A 32 -9.10 5.77 2.50
CA ASP A 32 -10.09 5.02 3.25
C ASP A 32 -9.99 3.49 3.00
N PRO A 33 -10.36 2.67 3.99
CA PRO A 33 -10.36 1.22 3.85
C PRO A 33 -11.12 0.80 2.58
N TRP A 34 -10.57 -0.19 1.87
CA TRP A 34 -11.14 -0.74 0.64
C TRP A 34 -11.21 0.20 -0.57
N GLN A 35 -10.77 1.46 -0.46
CA GLN A 35 -10.61 2.32 -1.62
C GLN A 35 -9.27 2.03 -2.32
N PRO A 36 -9.21 2.09 -3.66
CA PRO A 36 -7.98 1.85 -4.39
C PRO A 36 -7.00 3.02 -4.19
N LYS A 37 -5.73 2.70 -3.91
CA LYS A 37 -4.63 3.67 -3.90
C LYS A 37 -3.34 3.00 -4.31
N VAL A 38 -2.66 3.63 -5.26
CA VAL A 38 -1.36 3.22 -5.79
C VAL A 38 -0.41 4.40 -5.70
N ILE A 39 0.79 4.16 -5.21
CA ILE A 39 1.87 5.15 -5.16
C ILE A 39 3.04 4.57 -5.95
N VAL A 40 3.60 5.38 -6.84
CA VAL A 40 4.80 5.07 -7.63
C VAL A 40 5.91 5.99 -7.16
N ASP A 41 6.97 5.42 -6.59
CA ASP A 41 8.20 6.12 -6.25
C ASP A 41 9.39 5.44 -6.93
N GLY A 42 9.81 5.98 -8.08
CA GLY A 42 10.84 5.39 -8.92
C GLY A 42 10.49 3.95 -9.33
N ARG A 43 11.21 2.98 -8.75
CA ARG A 43 11.01 1.53 -8.99
C ARG A 43 10.17 0.84 -7.90
N LEU A 44 9.81 1.54 -6.83
CA LEU A 44 8.92 1.03 -5.79
C LEU A 44 7.48 1.41 -6.15
N ILE A 45 6.63 0.40 -6.29
CA ILE A 45 5.21 0.60 -6.59
C ILE A 45 4.41 -0.16 -5.52
N THR A 46 3.58 0.56 -4.78
CA THR A 46 2.77 -0.01 -3.69
C THR A 46 1.27 0.11 -4.00
N GLY A 47 0.48 -0.81 -3.47
CA GLY A 47 -0.99 -0.77 -3.53
C GLY A 47 -1.56 -1.07 -2.15
N GLN A 48 -2.49 -0.25 -1.66
CA GLN A 48 -2.92 -0.30 -0.26
C GLN A 48 -3.65 -1.60 0.11
N ASN A 49 -4.52 -2.10 -0.76
CA ASN A 49 -5.46 -3.18 -0.46
C ASN A 49 -5.90 -3.90 -1.75
N PRO A 50 -6.73 -4.96 -1.67
CA PRO A 50 -7.14 -5.74 -2.85
C PRO A 50 -7.80 -4.91 -3.96
N ALA A 51 -8.55 -3.84 -3.62
CA ALA A 51 -9.17 -2.98 -4.63
C ALA A 51 -8.13 -2.24 -5.50
N SER A 52 -6.90 -2.09 -5.00
CA SER A 52 -5.79 -1.46 -5.72
C SER A 52 -5.15 -2.37 -6.77
N GLY A 53 -5.48 -3.67 -6.83
CA GLY A 53 -4.78 -4.64 -7.67
C GLY A 53 -4.83 -4.33 -9.17
N GLY A 54 -6.00 -3.95 -9.69
CA GLY A 54 -6.16 -3.55 -11.10
C GLY A 54 -5.34 -2.30 -11.47
N PRO A 55 -5.51 -1.18 -10.74
CA PRO A 55 -4.67 0.01 -10.90
C PRO A 55 -3.17 -0.27 -10.74
N LEU A 56 -2.77 -1.06 -9.75
CA LEU A 56 -1.37 -1.41 -9.48
C LEU A 56 -0.73 -2.12 -10.67
N ALA A 57 -1.42 -3.11 -11.25
CA ALA A 57 -0.94 -3.84 -12.41
C ALA A 57 -0.72 -2.92 -13.63
N ARG A 58 -1.55 -1.88 -13.80
CA ARG A 58 -1.38 -0.90 -14.90
C ARG A 58 -0.09 -0.10 -14.73
N GLU A 59 0.21 0.35 -13.51
CA GLU A 59 1.45 1.08 -13.22
C GLU A 59 2.69 0.19 -13.40
N ILE A 60 2.63 -1.07 -12.99
CA ILE A 60 3.73 -2.04 -13.21
C ILE A 60 4.00 -2.21 -14.72
N VAL A 61 2.96 -2.43 -15.53
CA VAL A 61 3.12 -2.56 -17.00
C VAL A 61 3.68 -1.27 -17.61
N ALA A 62 3.22 -0.11 -17.14
CA ALA A 62 3.73 1.18 -17.60
C ALA A 62 5.21 1.36 -17.26
N ALA A 63 5.64 1.00 -16.05
CA ALA A 63 7.03 1.05 -15.62
C ALA A 63 7.93 0.16 -16.47
N LEU A 64 7.51 -1.09 -16.72
CA LEU A 64 8.27 -2.05 -17.54
C LEU A 64 8.40 -1.60 -19.01
N ARG A 65 7.39 -0.92 -19.55
CA ARG A 65 7.42 -0.39 -20.93
C ARG A 65 8.34 0.81 -21.11
N LYS A 66 8.51 1.63 -20.06
CA LYS A 66 9.34 2.84 -20.16
C LYS A 66 10.83 2.50 -20.37
N GLY A 67 11.26 1.27 -20.03
CA GLY A 67 12.66 0.87 -20.04
C GLY A 67 13.44 1.64 -18.97
N HIS A 68 14.23 0.94 -18.18
CA HIS A 68 15.21 1.57 -17.28
C HIS A 68 16.58 1.09 -17.70
#